data_AF-A0A7X3S771-F1
#
_entry.id   AF-A0A7X3S771-F1
#
_cell.length_a   1.000
_cell.length_b   1.000
_cell.length_c   1.000
_cell.angle_alpha   90.00
_cell.angle_beta   90.00
_cell.angle_gamma   90.00
#
_symmetry.space_group_name_H-M   'P 1'
#
loop_
_entity.id
_entity.type
_entity.pdbx_description
1 polymer ?
#
loop_
_entity_poly.entity_id
_entity_poly.type
_entity_poly.pdbx_seq_one_letter_code
_entity_poly.pdbx_strand_id
1 'polypeptide(L)'
;MNAVGRGVQDFIGGILGADKKRGAKSHGKATASSTKSRGKSATRASLAKVDAIPSAHPLGKKKDFREKNLHAKLRGNNSLVRNINAYLNSQSPRMIAFREFIGASIAYEDALAAVAELEGPVLAAREAFAPALDGIVAYDDFDYTEVTIAELEERLGALNEIEQGELAAEDADALNAEIDALSAALETEEAAALAEAENNLSEAEMQAGELQAAASDEALAETLAATGSLVDQEVVDWAKEQLGVGDAYGKIDEYREAMEAFDAEEAAADEPADDLDDDTSADAGGVEEGGLELAEASEELRLDTQ
;
A
#
# COMPACT_ATOMS: atom_id res chain seq x y z
N MET A 1 14.04 17.79 37.77
CA MET A 1 14.62 19.05 37.23
C MET A 1 15.72 18.69 36.24
N ASN A 2 15.78 19.43 35.13
CA ASN A 2 16.53 19.22 33.86
C ASN A 2 15.70 18.41 32.83
N ALA A 3 14.89 19.08 32.00
CA ALA A 3 15.21 19.79 30.73
C ALA A 3 15.30 18.78 29.56
N VAL A 4 14.22 18.56 28.81
CA VAL A 4 13.75 19.35 27.63
C VAL A 4 14.73 19.30 26.46
N GLY A 5 14.43 18.44 25.48
CA GLY A 5 13.93 18.85 24.16
C GLY A 5 14.90 19.31 23.06
N ARG A 6 14.65 18.76 21.86
CA ARG A 6 15.04 19.17 20.48
C ARG A 6 16.48 18.83 20.05
N GLY A 7 16.72 18.32 18.84
CA GLY A 7 15.81 18.09 17.72
C GLY A 7 16.46 17.34 16.57
N VAL A 8 15.64 16.57 15.86
CA VAL A 8 15.90 15.96 14.55
C VAL A 8 15.61 17.01 13.45
N GLN A 9 16.16 18.22 13.62
CA GLN A 9 16.10 19.32 12.67
C GLN A 9 17.53 19.66 12.25
N ASP A 10 18.19 18.76 11.53
CA ASP A 10 19.49 19.08 10.89
C ASP A 10 19.76 18.30 9.58
N PHE A 11 18.73 17.68 8.98
CA PHE A 11 18.92 16.96 7.70
C PHE A 11 18.36 17.65 6.45
N ILE A 12 17.63 18.78 6.59
CA ILE A 12 17.00 19.49 5.46
C ILE A 12 17.47 20.95 5.38
N GLY A 13 18.78 21.17 5.34
CA GLY A 13 19.38 22.53 5.29
C GLY A 13 20.53 22.74 4.31
N GLY A 14 20.89 21.74 3.49
CA GLY A 14 22.24 21.71 2.88
C GLY A 14 22.39 21.75 1.37
N ILE A 15 21.34 21.95 0.54
CA ILE A 15 21.47 21.80 -0.94
C ILE A 15 20.95 23.03 -1.72
N LEU A 16 20.81 24.20 -1.09
CA LEU A 16 20.51 25.46 -1.79
C LEU A 16 21.70 26.44 -1.79
N GLY A 17 22.51 26.36 -2.85
CA GLY A 17 23.16 27.50 -3.49
C GLY A 17 24.36 28.18 -2.82
N ALA A 18 25.56 27.96 -3.39
CA ALA A 18 26.59 29.00 -3.44
C ALA A 18 27.46 28.88 -4.69
N ASP A 19 27.37 29.92 -5.51
CA ASP A 19 28.16 30.24 -6.70
C ASP A 19 29.68 29.96 -6.59
N LYS A 20 30.25 29.43 -7.67
CA LYS A 20 31.62 29.77 -8.09
C LYS A 20 31.78 29.71 -9.62
N LYS A 21 31.91 30.91 -10.19
CA LYS A 21 32.44 31.24 -11.52
C LYS A 21 33.65 30.38 -11.89
N ARG A 22 33.63 29.73 -13.08
CA ARG A 22 34.77 29.66 -14.01
C ARG A 22 34.25 29.49 -15.44
N GLY A 23 34.70 30.37 -16.33
CA GLY A 23 34.36 30.34 -17.75
C GLY A 23 35.19 29.33 -18.52
N ALA A 24 34.59 28.77 -19.57
CA ALA A 24 35.28 28.25 -20.74
C ALA A 24 34.35 28.37 -21.95
N LYS A 25 34.85 29.02 -23.00
CA LYS A 25 34.22 29.09 -24.33
C LYS A 25 34.36 27.73 -25.02
N SER A 26 33.26 27.16 -25.49
CA SER A 26 33.27 26.19 -26.57
C SER A 26 32.05 26.37 -27.46
N HIS A 27 32.30 26.63 -28.74
CA HIS A 27 31.32 26.67 -29.80
C HIS A 27 30.71 25.28 -30.02
N GLY A 28 29.39 25.15 -29.89
CA GLY A 28 28.64 23.93 -30.18
C GLY A 28 27.24 24.29 -30.64
N LYS A 29 26.93 23.91 -31.88
CA LYS A 29 25.70 24.16 -32.66
C LYS A 29 24.46 23.60 -31.95
N ALA A 30 23.52 24.47 -31.58
CA ALA A 30 22.27 24.10 -30.94
C ALA A 30 21.28 23.49 -31.96
N THR A 31 20.93 22.21 -31.76
CA THR A 31 19.70 21.60 -32.24
C THR A 31 18.68 21.68 -31.10
N ALA A 32 17.58 22.36 -31.33
CA ALA A 32 16.50 22.52 -30.35
C ALA A 32 15.84 21.15 -30.07
N SER A 33 15.97 20.65 -28.85
CA SER A 33 15.09 19.60 -28.31
C SER A 33 14.16 20.24 -27.28
N SER A 34 12.87 20.17 -27.55
CA SER A 34 11.79 20.63 -26.68
C SER A 34 11.81 19.88 -25.35
N THR A 35 12.26 20.54 -24.29
CA THR A 35 12.13 20.04 -22.92
C THR A 35 10.71 20.36 -22.45
N LYS A 36 9.80 19.39 -22.59
CA LYS A 36 8.47 19.46 -21.99
C LYS A 36 8.64 19.21 -20.49
N SER A 37 8.33 20.22 -19.67
CA SER A 37 8.24 20.12 -18.22
C SER A 37 7.15 19.10 -17.85
N ARG A 38 7.52 17.92 -17.37
CA ARG A 38 6.60 16.99 -16.70
C ARG A 38 6.67 17.23 -15.19
N GLY A 39 5.50 17.13 -14.57
CA GLY A 39 5.21 17.61 -13.22
C GLY A 39 6.03 16.94 -12.13
N LYS A 40 5.87 17.51 -10.94
CA LYS A 40 6.48 17.05 -9.69
C LYS A 40 5.99 15.63 -9.41
N SER A 41 6.87 14.64 -9.58
CA SER A 41 6.61 13.25 -9.23
C SER A 41 6.27 13.18 -7.74
N ALA A 42 5.15 12.54 -7.38
CA ALA A 42 4.88 12.16 -6.00
C ALA A 42 5.98 11.18 -5.55
N THR A 43 6.45 11.33 -4.31
CA THR A 43 7.47 10.45 -3.75
C THR A 43 6.91 9.03 -3.72
N ARG A 44 7.46 8.14 -4.54
CA ARG A 44 7.01 6.75 -4.67
C ARG A 44 7.76 5.86 -3.69
N ALA A 45 7.14 4.75 -3.31
CA ALA A 45 7.82 3.74 -2.52
C ALA A 45 9.04 3.18 -3.26
N SER A 46 10.21 3.23 -2.62
CA SER A 46 11.41 2.58 -3.14
C SER A 46 11.36 1.09 -2.82
N LEU A 47 11.71 0.23 -3.79
CA LEU A 47 11.80 -1.22 -3.54
C LEU A 47 12.69 -1.56 -2.35
N ALA A 48 12.33 -2.64 -1.66
CA ALA A 48 13.17 -3.24 -0.64
C ALA A 48 14.52 -3.66 -1.24
N LYS A 49 15.61 -3.13 -0.67
CA LYS A 49 16.98 -3.49 -1.07
C LYS A 49 17.30 -4.85 -0.50
N VAL A 50 17.52 -5.84 -1.36
CA VAL A 50 18.07 -7.15 -0.98
C VAL A 50 19.50 -7.22 -1.52
N ASP A 51 20.43 -7.69 -0.68
CA ASP A 51 21.85 -7.82 -1.06
C ASP A 51 22.02 -8.72 -2.30
N ALA A 52 22.79 -8.23 -3.26
CA ALA A 52 22.99 -8.88 -4.56
C ALA A 52 23.52 -10.32 -4.43
N ILE A 53 22.73 -11.29 -4.92
CA ILE A 53 23.15 -12.70 -4.99
C ILE A 53 24.10 -12.89 -6.20
N PRO A 54 25.27 -13.54 -6.03
CA PRO A 54 26.06 -13.98 -7.17
C PRO A 54 25.28 -15.03 -7.98
N SER A 55 25.05 -14.73 -9.26
CA SER A 55 24.35 -15.60 -10.23
C SER A 55 24.71 -17.09 -10.11
N ALA A 56 23.68 -17.94 -9.98
CA ALA A 56 23.80 -19.40 -9.90
C ALA A 56 23.90 -20.11 -11.26
N HIS A 57 24.52 -19.50 -12.28
CA HIS A 57 24.81 -20.21 -13.54
C HIS A 57 26.31 -20.55 -13.68
N PRO A 58 26.71 -21.82 -13.58
CA PRO A 58 28.10 -22.22 -13.82
C PRO A 58 28.34 -22.30 -15.32
N LEU A 59 28.82 -21.22 -15.94
CA LEU A 59 29.24 -21.25 -17.34
C LEU A 59 30.75 -21.02 -17.47
N GLY A 60 31.44 -22.15 -17.54
CA GLY A 60 32.48 -22.40 -18.54
C GLY A 60 33.76 -21.55 -18.46
N LYS A 61 34.84 -22.21 -18.03
CA LYS A 61 36.26 -21.89 -18.31
C LYS A 61 36.66 -20.40 -18.26
N LYS A 62 37.29 -20.05 -17.13
CA LYS A 62 38.07 -18.82 -16.88
C LYS A 62 38.79 -18.33 -18.15
N LYS A 63 38.24 -17.29 -18.79
CA LYS A 63 38.92 -16.45 -19.76
C LYS A 63 38.75 -15.01 -19.29
N ASP A 64 39.87 -14.39 -18.95
CA ASP A 64 40.06 -13.01 -18.50
C ASP A 64 38.82 -12.11 -18.59
N PHE A 65 38.13 -11.92 -17.46
CA PHE A 65 37.01 -11.00 -17.33
C PHE A 65 37.54 -9.57 -17.37
N ARG A 66 37.80 -9.05 -18.58
CA ARG A 66 37.66 -7.60 -18.77
C ARG A 66 36.21 -7.29 -18.49
N GLU A 67 35.96 -6.43 -17.50
CA GLU A 67 34.63 -5.88 -17.24
C GLU A 67 34.06 -5.41 -18.57
N LYS A 68 32.98 -6.07 -19.00
CA LYS A 68 32.32 -5.71 -20.25
C LYS A 68 31.70 -4.33 -20.03
N ASN A 69 31.81 -3.40 -20.98
CA ASN A 69 31.09 -2.13 -20.87
C ASN A 69 29.57 -2.39 -20.77
N LEU A 70 28.83 -1.49 -20.12
CA LEU A 70 27.38 -1.63 -19.89
C LEU A 70 26.61 -2.05 -21.15
N HIS A 71 26.86 -1.43 -22.31
CA HIS A 71 26.22 -1.83 -23.58
C HIS A 71 26.48 -3.28 -24.02
N ALA A 72 27.64 -3.86 -23.66
CA ALA A 72 27.95 -5.26 -23.94
C ALA A 72 27.29 -6.20 -22.91
N LYS A 73 27.05 -5.73 -21.67
CA LYS A 73 26.23 -6.42 -20.67
C LYS A 73 24.73 -6.39 -21.06
N LEU A 74 24.24 -5.25 -21.55
CA LEU A 74 22.86 -4.99 -21.94
C LEU A 74 22.45 -5.54 -23.33
N ARG A 75 23.35 -6.17 -24.09
CA ARG A 75 23.05 -6.62 -25.46
C ARG A 75 21.88 -7.61 -25.53
N GLY A 76 21.59 -8.33 -24.44
CA GLY A 76 20.43 -9.22 -24.29
C GLY A 76 19.13 -8.51 -23.84
N ASN A 77 19.25 -7.30 -23.28
CA ASN A 77 18.19 -6.57 -22.58
C ASN A 77 17.52 -5.49 -23.45
N ASN A 78 17.62 -5.56 -24.78
CA ASN A 78 16.94 -4.62 -25.67
C ASN A 78 15.40 -4.67 -25.50
N SER A 79 14.85 -5.76 -24.95
CA SER A 79 13.45 -5.87 -24.53
C SER A 79 13.00 -4.72 -23.63
N LEU A 80 13.84 -4.28 -22.68
CA LEU A 80 13.57 -3.19 -21.74
C LEU A 80 13.34 -1.84 -22.40
N VAL A 81 13.96 -1.63 -23.56
CA VAL A 81 13.89 -0.37 -24.31
C VAL A 81 12.75 -0.39 -25.32
N ARG A 82 11.99 -1.48 -25.43
CA ARG A 82 10.89 -1.55 -26.39
C ARG A 82 9.72 -0.68 -25.97
N ASN A 83 8.93 -0.27 -26.97
CA ASN A 83 7.70 0.48 -26.73
C ASN A 83 6.69 -0.36 -25.91
N ILE A 84 5.87 0.29 -25.10
CA ILE A 84 4.86 -0.36 -24.25
C ILE A 84 3.89 -1.25 -25.03
N ASN A 85 3.58 -0.92 -26.28
CA ASN A 85 2.74 -1.79 -27.14
C ASN A 85 3.40 -3.14 -27.42
N ALA A 86 4.74 -3.21 -27.43
CA ALA A 86 5.45 -4.48 -27.54
C ALA A 86 5.36 -5.26 -26.23
N TYR A 87 5.31 -4.59 -25.08
CA TYR A 87 5.07 -5.23 -23.79
C TYR A 87 3.71 -5.88 -23.74
N LEU A 88 2.66 -5.18 -24.17
CA LEU A 88 1.28 -5.64 -24.15
C LEU A 88 0.97 -6.74 -25.18
N ASN A 89 1.62 -6.71 -26.35
CA ASN A 89 1.30 -7.65 -27.43
C ASN A 89 2.32 -8.81 -27.60
N SER A 90 3.52 -8.71 -27.03
CA SER A 90 4.54 -9.74 -27.23
C SER A 90 4.29 -10.97 -26.36
N GLN A 91 4.36 -12.15 -26.99
CA GLN A 91 4.30 -13.47 -26.35
C GLN A 91 5.69 -14.08 -26.09
N SER A 92 6.76 -13.29 -26.18
CA SER A 92 8.09 -13.83 -25.91
C SER A 92 8.29 -14.06 -24.40
N PRO A 93 8.88 -15.19 -23.95
CA PRO A 93 9.03 -15.50 -22.53
C PRO A 93 9.70 -14.37 -21.71
N ARG A 94 10.64 -13.65 -22.32
CA ARG A 94 11.30 -12.51 -21.68
C ARG A 94 10.36 -11.34 -21.43
N MET A 95 9.53 -10.98 -22.42
CA MET A 95 8.60 -9.86 -22.29
C MET A 95 7.47 -10.19 -21.30
N ILE A 96 7.08 -11.46 -21.23
CA ILE A 96 6.13 -11.96 -20.23
C ILE A 96 6.72 -11.77 -18.83
N ALA A 97 7.94 -12.25 -18.57
CA ALA A 97 8.59 -12.08 -17.26
C ALA A 97 8.73 -10.60 -16.84
N PHE A 98 9.07 -9.70 -17.77
CA PHE A 98 9.08 -8.26 -17.45
C PHE A 98 7.68 -7.68 -17.23
N ARG A 99 6.64 -8.17 -17.92
CA ARG A 99 5.26 -7.73 -17.70
C ARG A 99 4.76 -8.18 -16.32
N GLU A 100 5.07 -9.42 -15.93
CA GLU A 100 4.76 -9.95 -14.61
C GLU A 100 5.44 -9.14 -13.52
N PHE A 101 6.73 -8.81 -13.69
CA PHE A 101 7.45 -7.93 -12.77
C PHE A 101 6.83 -6.52 -12.69
N ILE A 102 6.46 -5.91 -13.83
CA ILE A 102 5.81 -4.60 -13.86
C ILE A 102 4.46 -4.66 -13.12
N GLY A 103 3.65 -5.68 -13.37
CA GLY A 103 2.37 -5.88 -12.69
C GLY A 103 2.52 -6.07 -11.18
N ALA A 104 3.50 -6.89 -10.75
CA ALA A 104 3.82 -7.07 -9.34
C ALA A 104 4.29 -5.77 -8.67
N SER A 105 5.10 -4.96 -9.40
CA SER A 105 5.56 -3.66 -8.90
C SER A 105 4.41 -2.68 -8.73
N ILE A 106 3.48 -2.62 -9.68
CA ILE A 106 2.27 -1.79 -9.60
C ILE A 106 1.41 -2.23 -8.41
N ALA A 107 1.12 -3.53 -8.29
CA ALA A 107 0.31 -4.05 -7.20
C ALA A 107 0.94 -3.76 -5.83
N TYR A 108 2.27 -3.85 -5.71
CA TYR A 108 2.98 -3.50 -4.48
C TYR A 108 2.90 -2.00 -4.17
N GLU A 109 3.07 -1.13 -5.17
CA GLU A 109 2.88 0.32 -5.00
C GLU A 109 1.46 0.68 -4.56
N ASP A 110 0.45 0.04 -5.16
CA ASP A 110 -0.94 0.29 -4.85
C ASP A 110 -1.29 -0.23 -3.44
N ALA A 111 -0.75 -1.38 -3.03
CA ALA A 111 -0.88 -1.89 -1.66
C ALA A 111 -0.24 -0.95 -0.63
N LEU A 112 0.94 -0.39 -0.93
CA LEU A 112 1.57 0.61 -0.05
C LEU A 112 0.78 1.93 0.00
N ALA A 113 0.14 2.33 -1.09
CA ALA A 113 -0.75 3.48 -1.10
C ALA A 113 -1.98 3.23 -0.21
N ALA A 114 -2.54 2.02 -0.23
CA ALA A 114 -3.64 1.63 0.65
C ALA A 114 -3.23 1.68 2.13
N VAL A 115 -2.03 1.17 2.48
CA VAL A 115 -1.48 1.30 3.84
C VAL A 115 -1.42 2.77 4.27
N ALA A 116 -0.83 3.64 3.43
CA ALA A 116 -0.72 5.06 3.73
C ALA A 116 -2.08 5.78 3.84
N GLU A 117 -3.08 5.35 3.08
CA GLU A 117 -4.45 5.89 3.17
C GLU A 117 -5.13 5.51 4.49
N LEU A 118 -4.84 4.31 5.02
CA LEU A 118 -5.44 3.78 6.25
C LEU A 118 -4.79 4.32 7.54
N GLU A 119 -3.57 4.85 7.50
CA GLU A 119 -2.91 5.46 8.66
C GLU A 119 -3.74 6.62 9.26
N GLY A 120 -4.34 7.45 8.41
CA GLY A 120 -5.17 8.59 8.83
C GLY A 120 -6.45 8.17 9.57
N PRO A 121 -7.29 7.29 9.00
CA PRO A 121 -8.44 6.69 9.67
C PRO A 121 -8.11 6.01 11.00
N VAL A 122 -7.01 5.24 11.09
CA VAL A 122 -6.59 4.62 12.35
C VAL A 122 -6.29 5.68 13.41
N LEU A 123 -5.55 6.73 13.05
CA LEU A 123 -5.26 7.83 13.98
C LEU A 123 -6.55 8.53 14.44
N ALA A 124 -7.47 8.82 13.51
CA ALA A 124 -8.73 9.47 13.83
C ALA A 124 -9.62 8.62 14.75
N ALA A 125 -9.73 7.31 14.48
CA ALA A 125 -10.47 6.37 15.31
C ALA A 125 -9.84 6.25 16.71
N ARG A 126 -8.50 6.25 16.79
CA ARG A 126 -7.75 6.22 18.04
C ARG A 126 -7.98 7.48 18.88
N GLU A 127 -7.96 8.66 18.26
CA GLU A 127 -8.28 9.92 18.93
C GLU A 127 -9.74 9.95 19.43
N ALA A 128 -10.67 9.35 18.69
CA ALA A 128 -12.07 9.24 19.09
C ALA A 128 -12.29 8.26 20.25
N PHE A 129 -11.52 7.16 20.30
CA PHE A 129 -11.59 6.16 21.36
C PHE A 129 -10.86 6.57 22.65
N ALA A 130 -9.82 7.40 22.56
CA ALA A 130 -9.00 7.81 23.71
C ALA A 130 -9.79 8.31 24.95
N PRO A 131 -10.89 9.10 24.82
CA PRO A 131 -11.70 9.50 25.97
C PRO A 131 -12.37 8.35 26.72
N ALA A 132 -12.63 7.21 26.07
CA ALA A 132 -13.19 6.03 26.72
C ALA A 132 -12.18 5.35 27.66
N LEU A 133 -10.88 5.54 27.40
CA LEU A 133 -9.80 5.08 28.27
C LEU A 133 -9.43 6.13 29.35
N ASP A 134 -9.88 7.38 29.20
CA ASP A 134 -9.58 8.44 30.16
C ASP A 134 -10.28 8.16 31.50
N GLY A 135 -9.48 8.08 32.57
CA GLY A 135 -9.96 7.80 33.91
C GLY A 135 -10.02 6.32 34.30
N ILE A 136 -9.65 5.39 33.41
CA ILE A 136 -9.37 4.01 33.83
C ILE A 136 -8.11 4.03 34.71
N VAL A 137 -8.24 3.50 35.93
CA VAL A 137 -7.13 3.37 36.87
C VAL A 137 -6.71 1.91 36.89
N ALA A 138 -5.52 1.63 36.36
CA ALA A 138 -4.97 0.29 36.38
C ALA A 138 -4.67 -0.16 37.82
N TYR A 139 -4.97 -1.42 38.12
CA TYR A 139 -4.65 -2.08 39.37
C TYR A 139 -3.13 -2.24 39.58
N ASP A 140 -2.38 -2.44 38.49
CA ASP A 140 -0.95 -2.80 38.47
C ASP A 140 -0.07 -1.78 37.73
N ASP A 141 -0.49 -0.51 37.68
CA ASP A 141 0.20 0.58 36.97
C ASP A 141 0.36 0.36 35.45
N PHE A 142 -0.50 -0.47 34.83
CA PHE A 142 -0.57 -0.61 33.36
C PHE A 142 -0.84 0.74 32.68
N ASP A 143 -0.18 0.97 31.53
CA ASP A 143 -0.28 2.18 30.74
C ASP A 143 -1.17 1.95 29.52
N TYR A 144 -2.30 2.65 29.45
CA TYR A 144 -3.25 2.57 28.32
C TYR A 144 -2.91 3.54 27.18
N THR A 145 -1.78 4.23 27.23
CA THR A 145 -1.39 5.11 26.12
C THR A 145 -0.92 4.29 24.93
N GLU A 146 -1.46 4.62 23.75
CA GLU A 146 -1.05 4.05 22.45
C GLU A 146 -1.21 2.53 22.29
N VAL A 147 -2.02 1.87 23.15
CA VAL A 147 -2.37 0.44 23.02
C VAL A 147 -3.39 0.18 21.91
N THR A 148 -3.33 -0.99 21.29
CA THR A 148 -4.29 -1.47 20.27
C THR A 148 -5.53 -2.11 20.91
N ILE A 149 -6.61 -2.28 20.15
CA ILE A 149 -7.80 -2.98 20.66
C ILE A 149 -7.46 -4.42 21.06
N ALA A 150 -6.65 -5.12 20.26
CA ALA A 150 -6.24 -6.49 20.56
C ALA A 150 -5.46 -6.61 21.89
N GLU A 151 -4.58 -5.66 22.18
CA GLU A 151 -3.84 -5.62 23.46
C GLU A 151 -4.76 -5.32 24.65
N LEU A 152 -5.78 -4.48 24.46
CA LEU A 152 -6.80 -4.20 25.48
C LEU A 152 -7.67 -5.42 25.77
N GLU A 153 -8.05 -6.17 24.75
CA GLU A 153 -8.78 -7.45 24.90
C GLU A 153 -7.92 -8.49 25.62
N GLU A 154 -6.63 -8.61 25.26
CA GLU A 154 -5.67 -9.47 25.96
C GLU A 154 -5.52 -9.07 27.43
N ARG A 155 -5.42 -7.75 27.69
CA ARG A 155 -5.39 -7.21 29.05
C ARG A 155 -6.64 -7.57 29.83
N LEU A 156 -7.83 -7.37 29.25
CA LEU A 156 -9.10 -7.73 29.89
C LEU A 156 -9.15 -9.23 30.19
N GLY A 157 -8.68 -10.07 29.27
CA GLY A 157 -8.53 -11.52 29.50
C GLY A 157 -7.63 -11.83 30.69
N ALA A 158 -6.42 -11.27 30.71
CA ALA A 158 -5.45 -11.47 31.79
C ALA A 158 -5.98 -11.01 33.16
N LEU A 159 -6.71 -9.89 33.21
CA LEU A 159 -7.36 -9.41 34.43
C LEU A 159 -8.40 -10.38 34.98
N ASN A 160 -9.22 -10.95 34.09
CA ASN A 160 -10.27 -11.91 34.46
C ASN A 160 -9.71 -13.24 34.98
N GLU A 161 -8.46 -13.56 34.68
CA GLU A 161 -7.78 -14.77 35.16
C GLU A 161 -7.19 -14.62 36.58
N ILE A 162 -7.13 -13.40 37.14
CA ILE A 162 -6.52 -13.15 38.45
C ILE A 162 -7.40 -13.72 39.58
N GLU A 163 -6.79 -14.55 40.44
CA GLU A 163 -7.45 -15.11 41.62
C GLU A 163 -7.66 -14.04 42.72
N GLN A 164 -8.85 -13.43 42.74
CA GLN A 164 -9.18 -12.34 43.66
C GLN A 164 -9.13 -12.73 45.15
N GLY A 165 -9.30 -14.01 45.48
CA GLY A 165 -9.32 -14.50 46.85
C GLY A 165 -7.97 -14.38 47.58
N GLU A 166 -6.88 -14.18 46.84
CA GLU A 166 -5.53 -13.97 47.38
C GLU A 166 -5.16 -12.49 47.51
N LEU A 167 -5.97 -11.58 46.96
CA LEU A 167 -5.74 -10.14 46.99
C LEU A 167 -6.25 -9.50 48.29
N ALA A 168 -5.68 -8.34 48.64
CA ALA A 168 -6.30 -7.48 49.64
C ALA A 168 -7.67 -6.99 49.14
N ALA A 169 -8.57 -6.62 50.05
CA ALA A 169 -9.91 -6.19 49.66
C ALA A 169 -9.86 -4.95 48.75
N GLU A 170 -8.97 -4.00 49.07
CA GLU A 170 -8.76 -2.79 48.28
C GLU A 170 -8.24 -3.08 46.87
N ASP A 171 -7.36 -4.09 46.75
CA ASP A 171 -6.76 -4.53 45.49
C ASP A 171 -7.79 -5.26 44.61
N ALA A 172 -8.62 -6.12 45.22
CA ALA A 172 -9.72 -6.79 44.54
C ALA A 172 -10.79 -5.79 44.05
N ASP A 173 -11.10 -4.75 44.84
CA ASP A 173 -12.02 -3.69 44.44
C ASP A 173 -11.46 -2.88 43.26
N ALA A 174 -10.15 -2.55 43.28
CA ALA A 174 -9.49 -1.86 42.18
C ALA A 174 -9.45 -2.69 40.89
N LEU A 175 -9.12 -3.99 41.00
CA LEU A 175 -9.15 -4.94 39.89
C LEU A 175 -10.55 -5.02 39.24
N ASN A 176 -11.61 -5.18 40.04
CA ASN A 176 -12.97 -5.24 39.50
C ASN A 176 -13.38 -3.91 38.85
N ALA A 177 -13.00 -2.77 39.43
CA ALA A 177 -13.26 -1.46 38.84
C ALA A 177 -12.55 -1.28 37.49
N GLU A 178 -11.32 -1.79 37.34
CA GLU A 178 -10.59 -1.81 36.06
C GLU A 178 -11.30 -2.69 35.03
N ILE A 179 -11.67 -3.93 35.40
CA ILE A 179 -12.38 -4.88 34.51
C ILE A 179 -13.68 -4.26 33.99
N ASP A 180 -14.50 -3.70 34.89
CA ASP A 180 -15.78 -3.10 34.53
C ASP A 180 -15.58 -1.89 33.60
N ALA A 181 -14.61 -1.02 33.90
CA ALA A 181 -14.33 0.16 33.10
C ALA A 181 -13.78 -0.20 31.72
N LEU A 182 -12.87 -1.18 31.63
CA LEU A 182 -12.29 -1.63 30.38
C LEU A 182 -13.32 -2.37 29.51
N SER A 183 -14.16 -3.22 30.10
CA SER A 183 -15.26 -3.87 29.39
C SER A 183 -16.23 -2.83 28.82
N ALA A 184 -16.61 -1.81 29.62
CA ALA A 184 -17.48 -0.74 29.16
C ALA A 184 -16.85 0.09 28.03
N ALA A 185 -15.54 0.34 28.08
CA ALA A 185 -14.82 1.03 27.01
C ALA A 185 -14.80 0.19 25.71
N LEU A 186 -14.53 -1.11 25.79
CA LEU A 186 -14.48 -2.00 24.63
C LEU A 186 -15.84 -2.26 23.97
N GLU A 187 -16.95 -2.03 24.68
CA GLU A 187 -18.31 -2.13 24.14
C GLU A 187 -18.77 -0.87 23.35
N THR A 188 -17.96 0.17 23.30
CA THR A 188 -18.30 1.43 22.60
C THR A 188 -18.26 1.30 21.07
N GLU A 189 -19.03 2.14 20.37
CA GLU A 189 -18.97 2.22 18.91
C GLU A 189 -17.59 2.69 18.44
N GLU A 190 -16.94 3.55 19.22
CA GLU A 190 -15.58 4.04 18.97
C GLU A 190 -14.54 2.92 19.06
N ALA A 191 -14.67 1.99 20.02
CA ALA A 191 -13.82 0.81 20.09
C ALA A 191 -13.98 -0.09 18.86
N ALA A 192 -15.23 -0.34 18.44
CA ALA A 192 -15.51 -1.12 17.24
C ALA A 192 -14.93 -0.47 15.97
N ALA A 193 -15.05 0.86 15.84
CA ALA A 193 -14.48 1.61 14.72
C ALA A 193 -12.95 1.57 14.70
N LEU A 194 -12.29 1.68 15.87
CA LEU A 194 -10.84 1.52 15.97
C LEU A 194 -10.42 0.09 15.61
N ALA A 195 -11.13 -0.93 16.10
CA ALA A 195 -10.83 -2.32 15.78
C ALA A 195 -10.92 -2.60 14.27
N GLU A 196 -11.97 -2.09 13.61
CA GLU A 196 -12.11 -2.20 12.16
C GLU A 196 -10.98 -1.48 11.42
N ALA A 197 -10.62 -0.26 11.83
CA ALA A 197 -9.53 0.49 11.23
C ALA A 197 -8.17 -0.22 11.38
N GLU A 198 -7.87 -0.75 12.58
CA GLU A 198 -6.64 -1.52 12.86
C GLU A 198 -6.59 -2.82 12.04
N ASN A 199 -7.72 -3.53 11.92
CA ASN A 199 -7.81 -4.74 11.09
C ASN A 199 -7.58 -4.44 9.61
N ASN A 200 -8.20 -3.38 9.08
CA ASN A 200 -8.01 -2.97 7.69
C ASN A 200 -6.54 -2.59 7.40
N LEU A 201 -5.90 -1.86 8.32
CA LEU A 201 -4.48 -1.52 8.21
C LEU A 201 -3.61 -2.79 8.22
N SER A 202 -3.85 -3.71 9.15
CA SER A 202 -3.13 -4.98 9.25
C SER A 202 -3.28 -5.84 7.99
N GLU A 203 -4.49 -5.91 7.42
CA GLU A 203 -4.74 -6.62 6.16
C GLU A 203 -3.97 -5.99 4.98
N ALA A 204 -4.00 -4.66 4.87
CA ALA A 204 -3.25 -3.94 3.84
C ALA A 204 -1.72 -4.13 3.99
N GLU A 205 -1.20 -4.12 5.21
CA GLU A 205 0.21 -4.39 5.51
C GLU A 205 0.61 -5.82 5.15
N MET A 206 -0.22 -6.81 5.46
CA MET A 206 0.00 -8.20 5.06
C MET A 206 0.04 -8.32 3.53
N GLN A 207 -0.93 -7.73 2.83
CA GLN A 207 -0.98 -7.73 1.36
C GLN A 207 0.27 -7.08 0.75
N ALA A 208 0.71 -5.94 1.29
CA ALA A 208 1.95 -5.29 0.86
C ALA A 208 3.17 -6.18 1.11
N GLY A 209 3.22 -6.86 2.26
CA GLY A 209 4.27 -7.83 2.60
C GLY A 209 4.35 -9.01 1.64
N GLU A 210 3.21 -9.58 1.24
CA GLU A 210 3.15 -10.69 0.27
C GLU A 210 3.67 -10.29 -1.13
N LEU A 211 3.38 -9.06 -1.55
CA LEU A 211 3.78 -8.53 -2.86
C LEU A 211 5.24 -8.05 -2.88
N GLN A 212 5.83 -7.74 -1.73
CA GLN A 212 7.17 -7.18 -1.60
C GLN A 212 8.25 -8.03 -2.29
N ALA A 213 8.20 -9.35 -2.12
CA ALA A 213 9.20 -10.25 -2.70
C ALA A 213 9.16 -10.23 -4.23
N ALA A 214 7.96 -10.24 -4.83
CA ALA A 214 7.75 -10.23 -6.27
C ALA A 214 8.10 -8.87 -6.91
N ALA A 215 8.00 -7.78 -6.15
CA ALA A 215 8.42 -6.45 -6.58
C ALA A 215 9.89 -6.13 -6.24
N SER A 216 10.66 -7.04 -5.65
CA SER A 216 12.00 -6.74 -5.13
C SER A 216 13.10 -6.59 -6.20
N ASP A 217 14.24 -6.01 -5.80
CA ASP A 217 15.45 -5.95 -6.64
C ASP A 217 15.96 -7.36 -7.00
N GLU A 218 15.74 -8.35 -6.13
CA GLU A 218 16.06 -9.75 -6.38
C GLU A 218 15.19 -10.34 -7.50
N ALA A 219 13.87 -10.11 -7.45
CA ALA A 219 12.95 -10.52 -8.51
C ALA A 219 13.29 -9.84 -9.86
N LEU A 220 13.69 -8.57 -9.83
CA LEU A 220 14.17 -7.87 -11.03
C LEU A 220 15.48 -8.49 -11.55
N ALA A 221 16.44 -8.78 -10.68
CA ALA A 221 17.70 -9.41 -11.05
C ALA A 221 17.49 -10.81 -11.65
N GLU A 222 16.57 -11.61 -11.10
CA GLU A 222 16.18 -12.91 -11.65
C GLU A 222 15.53 -12.77 -13.03
N THR A 223 14.61 -11.82 -13.18
CA THR A 223 13.96 -11.49 -14.46
C THR A 223 15.01 -11.10 -15.52
N LEU A 224 16.00 -10.29 -15.13
CA LEU A 224 17.13 -9.92 -15.99
C LEU A 224 18.04 -11.11 -16.30
N ALA A 225 18.32 -11.98 -15.34
CA ALA A 225 19.21 -13.14 -15.50
C ALA A 225 18.59 -14.21 -16.40
N ALA A 226 17.27 -14.41 -16.32
CA ALA A 226 16.51 -15.31 -17.19
C ALA A 226 16.64 -14.92 -18.68
N THR A 227 17.03 -13.68 -18.98
CA THR A 227 17.31 -13.24 -20.36
C THR A 227 18.68 -13.69 -20.91
N GLY A 228 19.54 -14.27 -20.07
CA GLY A 228 20.89 -14.72 -20.42
C GLY A 228 21.97 -13.62 -20.32
N SER A 229 21.66 -12.51 -19.65
CA SER A 229 22.58 -11.39 -19.43
C SER A 229 23.43 -11.60 -18.16
N LEU A 230 24.66 -11.08 -18.13
CA LEU A 230 25.40 -10.97 -16.87
C LEU A 230 24.72 -9.85 -16.07
N VAL A 231 24.12 -10.21 -14.94
CA VAL A 231 23.45 -9.27 -14.05
C VAL A 231 24.42 -8.88 -12.95
N ASP A 232 24.75 -7.60 -12.92
CA ASP A 232 25.41 -6.94 -11.80
C ASP A 232 24.59 -5.73 -11.37
N GLN A 233 24.98 -5.09 -10.27
CA GLN A 233 24.22 -3.98 -9.69
C GLN A 233 24.02 -2.84 -10.70
N GLU A 234 25.02 -2.56 -11.55
CA GLU A 234 24.93 -1.53 -12.60
C GLU A 234 23.80 -1.83 -13.62
N VAL A 235 23.59 -3.11 -13.97
CA VAL A 235 22.51 -3.54 -14.87
C VAL A 235 21.15 -3.47 -14.16
N VAL A 236 21.07 -3.79 -12.88
CA VAL A 236 19.83 -3.69 -12.08
C VAL A 236 19.43 -2.22 -11.93
N ASP A 237 20.37 -1.33 -11.57
CA ASP A 237 20.10 0.11 -11.41
C ASP A 237 19.64 0.75 -12.73
N TRP A 238 20.27 0.38 -13.85
CA TRP A 238 19.81 0.82 -15.18
C TRP A 238 18.39 0.31 -15.49
N ALA A 239 18.08 -0.94 -15.14
CA ALA A 239 16.75 -1.49 -15.37
C ALA A 239 15.68 -0.80 -14.51
N LYS A 240 15.99 -0.47 -13.26
CA LYS A 240 15.11 0.33 -12.38
C LYS A 240 14.82 1.71 -12.96
N GLU A 241 15.84 2.39 -13.49
CA GLU A 241 15.67 3.68 -14.17
C GLU A 241 14.77 3.56 -15.40
N GLN A 242 14.93 2.52 -16.22
CA GLN A 242 14.07 2.30 -17.39
C GLN A 242 12.63 1.92 -17.03
N LEU A 243 12.46 1.09 -16.00
CA LEU A 243 11.14 0.65 -15.56
C LEU A 243 10.40 1.73 -14.78
N GLY A 244 11.08 2.75 -14.25
CA GLY A 244 10.44 3.78 -13.44
C GLY A 244 10.19 3.32 -12.01
N VAL A 245 11.08 2.50 -11.49
CA VAL A 245 11.01 2.00 -10.12
C VAL A 245 11.49 3.08 -9.16
N GLY A 246 10.71 3.38 -8.11
CA GLY A 246 10.99 4.47 -7.17
C GLY A 246 10.60 5.83 -7.76
N ASP A 247 11.46 6.85 -7.62
CA ASP A 247 11.14 8.22 -8.06
C ASP A 247 11.26 8.45 -9.59
N ALA A 248 11.78 7.46 -10.33
CA ALA A 248 11.95 7.56 -11.77
C ALA A 248 10.60 7.38 -12.49
N TYR A 249 10.36 8.19 -13.53
CA TYR A 249 9.24 7.94 -14.45
C TYR A 249 9.69 6.97 -15.54
N GLY A 250 8.96 5.89 -15.76
CA GLY A 250 9.36 4.84 -16.69
C GLY A 250 8.23 3.94 -17.18
N LYS A 251 8.56 2.69 -17.53
CA LYS A 251 7.61 1.75 -18.15
C LYS A 251 6.45 1.35 -17.24
N ILE A 252 6.63 1.35 -15.92
CA ILE A 252 5.56 1.12 -14.95
C ILE A 252 4.47 2.19 -15.10
N ASP A 253 4.86 3.46 -15.26
CA ASP A 253 3.91 4.55 -15.49
C ASP A 253 3.20 4.47 -16.83
N GLU A 254 3.97 4.19 -17.89
CA GLU A 254 3.40 3.99 -19.23
C GLU A 254 2.43 2.80 -19.26
N TYR A 255 2.71 1.74 -18.49
CA TYR A 255 1.84 0.57 -18.37
C TYR A 255 0.55 0.93 -17.64
N ARG A 256 0.62 1.66 -16.53
CA ARG A 256 -0.55 2.13 -15.78
C ARG A 256 -1.44 3.03 -16.65
N GLU A 257 -0.86 4.01 -17.35
CA GLU A 257 -1.58 4.91 -18.28
C GLU A 257 -2.23 4.13 -19.45
N ALA A 258 -1.53 3.11 -19.99
CA ALA A 258 -2.06 2.30 -21.08
C ALA A 258 -3.20 1.36 -20.65
N MET A 259 -3.14 0.81 -19.44
CA MET A 259 -4.21 -0.03 -18.88
C MET A 259 -5.45 0.82 -18.56
N GLU A 260 -5.28 1.98 -17.92
CA GLU A 260 -6.39 2.91 -17.64
C GLU A 260 -7.08 3.38 -18.92
N ALA A 261 -6.32 3.65 -19.98
CA ALA A 261 -6.87 3.99 -21.29
C ALA A 261 -7.65 2.82 -21.93
N PHE A 262 -7.20 1.58 -21.74
CA PHE A 262 -7.88 0.39 -22.24
C PHE A 262 -9.20 0.16 -21.50
N ASP A 263 -9.17 0.22 -20.17
CA ASP A 263 -10.35 0.05 -19.32
C ASP A 263 -11.39 1.16 -19.59
N ALA A 264 -10.94 2.39 -19.86
CA ALA A 264 -11.81 3.50 -20.25
C ALA A 264 -12.44 3.33 -21.65
N GLU A 265 -11.71 2.74 -22.61
CA GLU A 265 -12.23 2.45 -23.96
C GLU A 265 -13.23 1.28 -23.93
N GLU A 266 -13.00 0.28 -23.07
CA GLU A 266 -13.94 -0.84 -22.84
C GLU A 266 -15.23 -0.36 -22.14
N ALA A 267 -15.11 0.50 -21.12
CA ALA A 267 -16.28 1.10 -20.45
C ALA A 267 -17.11 2.00 -21.38
N ALA A 268 -16.49 2.67 -22.36
CA ALA A 268 -17.18 3.49 -23.36
C ALA A 268 -17.87 2.66 -24.46
N ALA A 269 -17.48 1.40 -24.64
CA ALA A 269 -18.08 0.49 -25.62
C ALA A 269 -19.35 -0.22 -25.10
N ASP A 270 -19.62 -0.16 -23.79
CA ASP A 270 -20.77 -0.78 -23.11
C ASP A 270 -21.85 0.24 -22.69
N GLU A 271 -21.75 1.51 -23.10
CA GLU A 271 -22.93 2.40 -23.06
C GLU A 271 -23.94 1.91 -24.11
N PRO A 272 -25.13 1.42 -23.70
CA PRO A 272 -26.17 1.10 -24.67
C PRO A 272 -26.52 2.40 -25.40
N ALA A 273 -26.48 2.35 -26.73
CA ALA A 273 -27.15 3.34 -27.55
C ALA A 273 -28.60 3.41 -27.08
N ASP A 274 -28.94 4.49 -26.37
CA ASP A 274 -30.31 4.87 -26.02
C ASP A 274 -31.03 5.15 -27.34
N ASP A 275 -31.55 4.08 -27.95
CA ASP A 275 -32.45 4.13 -29.08
C ASP A 275 -33.71 4.87 -28.61
N LEU A 276 -33.69 6.18 -28.87
CA LEU A 276 -34.82 7.08 -28.88
C LEU A 276 -35.89 6.56 -29.87
N ASP A 277 -36.70 5.60 -29.44
CA ASP A 277 -38.01 5.37 -30.06
C ASP A 277 -39.08 6.14 -29.27
N ASP A 278 -39.22 7.38 -29.73
CA ASP A 278 -40.43 8.18 -29.67
C ASP A 278 -41.59 7.42 -30.35
N ASP A 279 -42.50 6.83 -29.57
CA ASP A 279 -43.87 6.67 -30.04
C ASP A 279 -44.88 6.91 -28.91
N THR A 280 -45.31 8.15 -28.84
CA THR A 280 -46.52 8.59 -28.15
C THR A 280 -47.76 7.92 -28.75
N SER A 281 -48.39 7.02 -28.01
CA SER A 281 -49.80 6.66 -28.25
C SER A 281 -50.52 6.44 -26.93
N ALA A 282 -51.31 7.46 -26.57
CA ALA A 282 -52.32 7.43 -25.53
C ALA A 282 -53.30 6.25 -25.69
N ASP A 283 -53.61 5.58 -24.58
CA ASP A 283 -54.99 5.17 -24.34
C ASP A 283 -55.27 5.09 -22.83
N ALA A 284 -56.43 5.60 -22.46
CA ALA A 284 -56.85 5.92 -21.12
C ALA A 284 -57.73 4.82 -20.52
N GLY A 285 -57.66 4.70 -19.19
CA GLY A 285 -58.67 4.02 -18.36
C GLY A 285 -58.02 2.98 -17.46
N GLY A 286 -58.21 2.96 -16.15
CA GLY A 286 -59.14 3.65 -15.27
C GLY A 286 -59.16 2.88 -13.95
N VAL A 287 -59.15 3.62 -12.84
CA VAL A 287 -59.82 3.37 -11.54
C VAL A 287 -59.79 1.93 -10.97
N GLU A 288 -59.16 1.72 -9.81
CA GLU A 288 -59.90 1.52 -8.55
C GLU A 288 -59.00 1.39 -7.30
N GLU A 289 -59.59 1.92 -6.23
CA GLU A 289 -59.11 2.02 -4.85
C GLU A 289 -59.16 0.69 -4.08
N GLY A 290 -58.40 0.64 -2.98
CA GLY A 290 -58.56 -0.32 -1.87
C GLY A 290 -57.18 -0.74 -1.34
N GLY A 291 -56.71 -0.39 -0.15
CA GLY A 291 -57.40 -0.15 1.11
C GLY A 291 -57.23 -1.38 2.02
N LEU A 292 -56.67 -1.15 3.24
CA LEU A 292 -56.63 -2.07 4.41
C LEU A 292 -55.54 -3.17 4.34
N GLU A 293 -54.86 -3.64 5.39
CA GLU A 293 -54.82 -3.48 6.86
C GLU A 293 -53.52 -4.20 7.31
N LEU A 294 -52.69 -3.66 8.22
CA LEU A 294 -52.59 -4.06 9.64
C LEU A 294 -52.51 -5.58 9.94
N ALA A 295 -51.34 -6.02 10.43
CA ALA A 295 -51.10 -6.98 11.53
C ALA A 295 -49.60 -7.36 11.50
N GLU A 296 -48.73 -6.84 12.37
CA GLU A 296 -48.51 -7.30 13.75
C GLU A 296 -48.67 -8.82 13.93
N ALA A 297 -47.54 -9.52 13.99
CA ALA A 297 -47.44 -10.84 14.60
C ALA A 297 -46.18 -10.88 15.48
N SER A 298 -46.39 -10.50 16.73
CA SER A 298 -45.61 -10.96 17.88
C SER A 298 -45.67 -12.49 17.95
N GLU A 299 -44.55 -13.16 18.16
CA GLU A 299 -44.56 -14.48 18.80
C GLU A 299 -43.36 -14.60 19.74
N GLU A 300 -43.67 -14.44 21.03
CA GLU A 300 -42.88 -14.94 22.16
C GLU A 300 -42.61 -16.45 21.99
N LEU A 301 -41.40 -16.92 22.29
CA LEU A 301 -41.29 -18.19 23.01
C LEU A 301 -40.04 -18.23 23.91
N ARG A 302 -40.29 -17.94 25.18
CA ARG A 302 -39.79 -18.55 26.43
C ARG A 302 -38.67 -19.59 26.28
N LEU A 303 -37.50 -19.36 26.87
CA LEU A 303 -37.10 -19.81 28.22
C LEU A 303 -37.43 -21.29 28.49
N ASP A 304 -36.39 -22.14 28.44
CA ASP A 304 -36.36 -23.35 29.26
C ASP A 304 -34.96 -23.55 29.85
N THR A 305 -34.88 -23.29 31.15
CA THR A 305 -33.85 -23.72 32.08
C THR A 305 -33.90 -25.23 32.28
N GLN A 306 -32.76 -25.91 32.10
CA GLN A 306 -32.35 -27.04 32.95
C GLN A 306 -30.84 -27.21 32.94
#